data_AF-A0A926LKW9-F1
#
_entry.id   AF-A0A926LKW9-F1
#
_cell.length_a   1.000
_cell.length_b   1.000
_cell.length_c   1.000
_cell.angle_alpha   90.00
_cell.angle_beta   90.00
_cell.angle_gamma   90.00
#
_symmetry.space_group_name_H-M   'P 1'
#
loop_
_entity.id
_entity.type
_entity.pdbx_description
1 polymer ?
#
loop_
_entity_poly.entity_id
_entity_poly.type
_entity_poly.pdbx_seq_one_letter_code
_entity_poly.pdbx_strand_id
1 'polypeptide(L)'
;MAVASSGSPALHLADYRQRMRLLHPNRKTPRAPHRLSARLTRRVPALPLPAVVSTAVALSVLVWLPPMSVLWLPGEQGQRLFWPLMALAGLMLLVVLLPELAHYGSRRGALVLVLLGGMYLPFGVAVTLDTATLLERGYWVDTVVVSRTEPSGRGTPNCTLRELGGDSLTTTLSNCDHRPGDHLLVFADPTGETGARLSRPSGLSPERELAVLSAAAITVGAWKGTVTGYRRRKALGLLGAEAGEAELSYGRVPRDPGTP
;
A
#
# COMPACT_ATOMS: atom_id res chain seq x y z
N MET A 1 -26.19 -0.99 -47.30
CA MET A 1 -26.78 0.31 -46.96
C MET A 1 -26.73 0.47 -45.44
N ALA A 2 -25.77 1.26 -44.93
CA ALA A 2 -25.70 1.58 -43.51
C ALA A 2 -26.64 2.76 -43.25
N VAL A 3 -27.72 2.52 -42.51
CA VAL A 3 -28.61 3.58 -42.04
C VAL A 3 -27.87 4.34 -40.94
N ALA A 4 -27.34 5.51 -41.27
CA ALA A 4 -26.77 6.42 -40.28
C ALA A 4 -27.90 6.92 -39.38
N SER A 5 -28.04 6.30 -38.21
CA SER A 5 -28.90 6.77 -37.13
C SER A 5 -28.44 8.15 -36.69
N SER A 6 -29.12 9.20 -37.17
CA SER A 6 -28.94 10.59 -36.75
C SER A 6 -29.60 10.86 -35.39
N GLY A 7 -29.28 10.01 -34.40
CA GLY A 7 -29.66 10.24 -33.02
C GLY A 7 -29.11 11.58 -32.54
N SER A 8 -30.00 12.49 -32.12
CA SER A 8 -29.59 13.81 -31.62
C SER A 8 -28.51 13.66 -30.54
N PRO A 9 -27.38 14.38 -30.63
CA PRO A 9 -26.24 14.23 -29.70
C PRO A 9 -26.63 14.47 -28.23
N ALA A 10 -27.72 15.20 -27.98
CA ALA A 10 -28.28 15.41 -26.65
C ALA A 10 -28.86 14.11 -26.03
N LEU A 11 -29.47 13.24 -26.85
CA LEU A 11 -30.05 11.97 -26.39
C LEU A 11 -28.96 11.00 -25.92
N HIS A 12 -27.85 10.90 -26.67
CA HIS A 12 -26.70 10.08 -26.31
C HIS A 12 -26.04 10.52 -25.00
N LEU A 13 -26.00 11.84 -24.75
CA LEU A 13 -25.37 12.38 -23.54
C LEU A 13 -26.23 12.17 -22.28
N ALA A 14 -27.56 12.20 -22.40
CA ALA A 14 -28.47 11.90 -21.29
C ALA A 14 -28.39 10.42 -20.87
N ASP A 15 -28.38 9.49 -21.84
CA ASP A 15 -28.21 8.05 -21.59
C ASP A 15 -26.84 7.74 -20.97
N TYR A 16 -25.77 8.32 -21.49
CA TYR A 16 -24.43 8.19 -20.90
C TYR A 16 -24.36 8.67 -19.44
N ARG A 17 -24.98 9.82 -19.13
CA ARG A 17 -25.08 10.34 -17.74
C ARG A 17 -25.82 9.37 -16.82
N GLN A 18 -26.91 8.77 -17.29
CA GLN A 18 -27.68 7.81 -16.51
C GLN A 18 -26.83 6.55 -16.21
N ARG A 19 -26.14 5.99 -17.21
CA ARG A 19 -25.23 4.85 -17.04
C ARG A 19 -24.08 5.16 -16.06
N MET A 20 -23.53 6.37 -16.11
CA MET A 20 -22.51 6.82 -15.14
C MET A 20 -23.06 6.98 -13.71
N ARG A 21 -24.32 7.40 -13.54
CA ARG A 21 -24.98 7.40 -12.23
C ARG A 21 -25.16 5.98 -11.69
N LEU A 22 -25.48 5.01 -12.54
CA LEU A 22 -25.58 3.60 -12.14
C LEU A 22 -24.22 3.01 -11.71
N LEU A 23 -23.10 3.51 -12.26
CA LEU A 23 -21.76 3.14 -11.81
C LEU A 23 -21.46 3.68 -10.41
N HIS A 24 -21.93 4.89 -10.09
CA HIS A 24 -21.71 5.57 -8.82
C HIS A 24 -23.02 6.00 -8.14
N PRO A 25 -23.84 5.06 -7.66
CA PRO A 25 -25.19 5.36 -7.16
C PRO A 25 -25.20 6.32 -5.96
N ASN A 26 -24.11 6.33 -5.18
CA ASN A 26 -24.00 7.16 -3.97
C ASN A 26 -23.31 8.51 -4.21
N ARG A 27 -22.97 8.89 -5.46
CA ARG A 27 -22.33 10.19 -5.75
C ARG A 27 -23.31 11.12 -6.46
N LYS A 28 -23.71 12.21 -5.79
CA LYS A 28 -24.52 13.29 -6.39
C LYS A 28 -23.89 13.87 -7.66
N THR A 29 -22.55 13.92 -7.70
CA THR A 29 -21.78 14.19 -8.91
C THR A 29 -20.64 13.17 -9.02
N PRO A 30 -20.60 12.30 -10.05
CA PRO A 30 -19.45 11.44 -10.28
C PRO A 30 -18.26 12.32 -10.66
N ARG A 31 -17.48 12.76 -9.67
CA ARG A 31 -16.16 13.35 -9.91
C ARG A 31 -15.27 12.22 -10.43
N ALA A 32 -14.93 12.25 -11.71
CA ALA A 32 -13.71 11.61 -12.21
C ALA A 32 -12.56 12.34 -11.47
N PRO A 33 -11.93 11.73 -10.45
CA PRO A 33 -11.18 12.52 -9.46
C PRO A 33 -9.88 13.12 -10.02
N HIS A 34 -9.50 12.78 -11.25
CA HIS A 34 -8.28 13.23 -11.89
C HIS A 34 -8.52 13.13 -13.38
N ARG A 35 -8.64 14.28 -14.06
CA ARG A 35 -8.56 14.32 -15.52
C ARG A 35 -7.11 13.99 -15.87
N LEU A 36 -6.82 12.70 -16.05
CA LEU A 36 -5.71 12.30 -16.91
C LEU A 36 -5.81 13.11 -18.21
N SER A 37 -4.68 13.44 -18.84
CA SER A 37 -4.70 14.23 -20.07
C SER A 37 -5.75 13.68 -21.05
N ALA A 38 -6.45 14.54 -21.78
CA ALA A 38 -7.57 14.13 -22.65
C ALA A 38 -7.20 12.99 -23.63
N ARG A 39 -5.92 12.86 -23.96
CA ARG A 39 -5.37 11.77 -24.76
C ARG A 39 -5.40 10.42 -24.05
N LEU A 40 -5.07 10.38 -22.75
CA LEU A 40 -5.13 9.18 -21.93
C LEU A 40 -6.60 8.76 -21.69
N THR A 41 -7.48 9.72 -21.41
CA THR A 41 -8.92 9.45 -21.21
C THR A 41 -9.56 8.77 -22.43
N ARG A 42 -9.12 9.11 -23.65
CA ARG A 42 -9.63 8.48 -24.88
C ARG A 42 -9.15 7.02 -25.05
N ARG A 43 -7.93 6.71 -24.60
CA ARG A 43 -7.31 5.39 -24.80
C ARG A 43 -7.77 4.36 -23.77
N VAL A 44 -8.00 4.79 -22.53
CA VAL A 44 -8.33 3.88 -21.41
C VAL A 44 -9.59 3.02 -21.67
N PRO A 45 -10.73 3.56 -22.15
CA PRO A 45 -11.93 2.77 -22.42
C PRO A 45 -11.78 1.78 -23.59
N ALA A 46 -10.77 1.97 -24.44
CA ALA A 46 -10.51 1.13 -25.61
C ALA A 46 -9.52 -0.02 -25.30
N LEU A 47 -8.90 -0.03 -24.11
CA LEU A 47 -7.95 -1.08 -23.76
C LEU A 47 -8.65 -2.42 -23.54
N PRO A 48 -8.09 -3.54 -24.03
CA PRO A 48 -8.60 -4.86 -23.73
C PRO A 48 -8.34 -5.20 -22.24
N LEU A 49 -9.22 -6.01 -21.64
CA LEU A 49 -9.08 -6.49 -20.26
C LEU A 49 -7.65 -6.95 -19.88
N PRO A 50 -6.92 -7.78 -20.66
CA PRO A 50 -5.57 -8.17 -20.32
C PRO A 50 -4.60 -6.98 -20.16
N ALA A 51 -4.75 -5.92 -20.96
CA ALA A 51 -3.91 -4.72 -20.85
C ALA A 51 -4.23 -3.91 -19.58
N VAL A 52 -5.51 -3.83 -19.21
CA VAL A 52 -5.93 -3.18 -17.96
C VAL A 52 -5.44 -3.97 -16.74
N VAL A 53 -5.49 -5.29 -16.81
CA VAL A 53 -4.99 -6.15 -15.72
C VAL A 53 -3.46 -6.07 -15.64
N SER A 54 -2.74 -6.13 -16.75
CA SER A 54 -1.28 -6.06 -16.75
C SER A 54 -0.78 -4.73 -16.21
N THR A 55 -1.41 -3.60 -16.58
CA THR A 55 -1.10 -2.29 -16.03
C THR A 55 -1.37 -2.24 -14.53
N ALA A 56 -2.51 -2.74 -14.05
CA ALA A 56 -2.82 -2.79 -12.62
C ALA A 56 -1.81 -3.62 -11.82
N VAL A 57 -1.42 -4.78 -12.35
CA VAL A 57 -0.41 -5.65 -11.74
C VAL A 57 0.95 -4.96 -11.74
N ALA A 58 1.38 -4.39 -12.86
CA ALA A 58 2.65 -3.65 -12.95
C ALA A 58 2.70 -2.50 -11.93
N LEU A 59 1.62 -1.72 -11.81
CA LEU A 59 1.52 -0.66 -10.82
C LEU A 59 1.56 -1.21 -9.39
N SER A 60 0.91 -2.35 -9.11
CA SER A 60 1.03 -2.97 -7.79
C SER A 60 2.45 -3.42 -7.48
N VAL A 61 3.18 -3.96 -8.47
CA VAL A 61 4.60 -4.33 -8.31
C VAL A 61 5.42 -3.09 -7.95
N LEU A 62 5.22 -1.96 -8.64
CA LEU A 62 5.92 -0.72 -8.30
C LEU A 62 5.65 -0.21 -6.88
N VAL A 63 4.51 -0.58 -6.27
CA VAL A 63 4.19 -0.22 -4.89
C VAL A 63 4.93 -1.11 -3.89
N TRP A 64 4.88 -2.44 -4.04
CA TRP A 64 5.44 -3.34 -3.03
C TRP A 64 6.91 -3.73 -3.29
N LEU A 65 7.41 -3.59 -4.51
CA LEU A 65 8.78 -3.99 -4.86
C LEU A 65 9.85 -3.14 -4.14
N PRO A 66 9.75 -1.80 -4.06
CA PRO A 66 10.76 -1.00 -3.37
C PRO A 66 11.02 -1.39 -1.91
N PRO A 67 10.00 -1.57 -1.04
CA PRO A 67 10.28 -2.02 0.33
C PRO A 67 10.69 -3.49 0.40
N MET A 68 10.29 -4.32 -0.57
CA MET A 68 10.72 -5.74 -0.60
C MET A 68 12.18 -5.90 -1.05
N SER A 69 12.70 -5.04 -1.93
CA SER A 69 14.09 -5.13 -2.40
C SER A 69 15.10 -4.88 -1.28
N VAL A 70 14.70 -4.14 -0.24
CA VAL A 70 15.49 -3.92 0.97
C VAL A 70 15.85 -5.22 1.68
N LEU A 71 15.00 -6.25 1.59
CA LEU A 71 15.26 -7.56 2.20
C LEU A 71 16.42 -8.32 1.53
N TRP A 72 16.96 -7.82 0.41
CA TRP A 72 18.09 -8.42 -0.30
C TRP A 72 19.40 -7.65 -0.03
N LEU A 73 19.32 -6.56 0.72
CA LEU A 73 20.47 -5.75 1.09
C LEU A 73 21.01 -6.19 2.46
N PRO A 74 22.30 -5.96 2.74
CA PRO A 74 22.85 -6.09 4.10
C PRO A 74 22.07 -5.22 5.10
N GLY A 75 21.99 -5.65 6.37
CA GLY A 75 21.14 -5.03 7.39
C GLY A 75 21.28 -3.50 7.48
N GLU A 76 22.52 -3.00 7.55
CA GLU A 76 22.79 -1.55 7.65
C GLU A 76 22.28 -0.75 6.45
N GLN A 77 22.53 -1.24 5.24
CA GLN A 77 22.09 -0.57 4.02
C GLN A 77 20.57 -0.64 3.90
N GLY A 78 20.00 -1.79 4.26
CA GLY A 78 18.57 -2.01 4.25
C GLY A 78 17.84 -1.05 5.18
N GLN A 79 18.32 -0.88 6.41
CA GLN A 79 17.69 -0.01 7.40
C GLN A 79 17.74 1.47 6.99
N ARG A 80 18.85 1.94 6.41
CA ARG A 80 18.96 3.31 5.88
C ARG A 80 18.03 3.57 4.69
N LEU A 81 17.87 2.58 3.81
CA LEU A 81 17.03 2.70 2.60
C LEU A 81 15.55 2.38 2.85
N PHE A 82 15.21 1.77 3.99
CA PHE A 82 13.84 1.36 4.31
C PHE A 82 12.84 2.52 4.24
N TRP A 83 13.08 3.60 5.00
CA TRP A 83 12.18 4.75 5.05
C TRP A 83 12.01 5.48 3.71
N PRO A 84 13.06 5.82 2.95
CA PRO A 84 12.88 6.47 1.65
C PRO A 84 12.15 5.58 0.65
N LEU A 85 12.40 4.26 0.64
CA LEU A 85 11.70 3.32 -0.25
C LEU A 85 10.24 3.11 0.17
N MET A 86 9.95 3.10 1.48
CA MET A 86 8.58 3.11 2.00
C MET A 86 7.82 4.39 1.65
N ALA A 87 8.46 5.55 1.75
CA ALA A 87 7.87 6.83 1.36
C ALA A 87 7.56 6.87 -0.15
N LEU A 88 8.49 6.38 -0.98
CA LEU A 88 8.28 6.24 -2.41
C LEU A 88 7.13 5.27 -2.73
N ALA A 89 7.06 4.11 -2.07
CA ALA A 89 5.97 3.15 -2.21
C ALA A 89 4.61 3.74 -1.81
N GLY A 90 4.55 4.46 -0.69
CA GLY A 90 3.36 5.18 -0.24
C GLY A 90 2.91 6.26 -1.24
N LEU A 91 3.87 7.01 -1.80
CA LEU A 91 3.59 7.99 -2.85
C LEU A 91 3.02 7.32 -4.11
N MET A 92 3.62 6.22 -4.57
CA MET A 92 3.13 5.47 -5.74
C MET A 92 1.73 4.89 -5.49
N LEU A 93 1.47 4.40 -4.27
CA LEU A 93 0.16 3.91 -3.88
C LEU A 93 -0.90 5.02 -3.95
N LEU A 94 -0.60 6.20 -3.38
CA LEU A 94 -1.53 7.33 -3.28
C LEU A 94 -1.76 8.04 -4.61
N VAL A 95 -0.71 8.25 -5.41
CA VAL A 95 -0.75 9.09 -6.62
C VAL A 95 -1.08 8.28 -7.88
N VAL A 96 -0.80 6.97 -7.87
CA VAL A 96 -0.96 6.14 -9.07
C VAL A 96 -2.00 5.05 -8.86
N LEU A 97 -1.79 4.15 -7.90
CA LEU A 97 -2.62 2.95 -7.78
C LEU A 97 -4.05 3.24 -7.30
N LEU A 98 -4.22 4.07 -6.26
CA LEU A 98 -5.54 4.42 -5.73
C LEU A 98 -6.39 5.21 -6.74
N PRO A 99 -5.85 6.21 -7.46
CA PRO A 99 -6.51 6.88 -8.57
C PRO A 99 -7.04 5.94 -9.64
N GLU A 100 -6.24 4.95 -10.06
CA GLU A 100 -6.64 3.95 -11.04
C GLU A 100 -7.76 3.05 -10.50
N LEU A 101 -7.62 2.53 -9.27
CA LEU A 101 -8.66 1.71 -8.65
C LEU A 101 -9.98 2.47 -8.45
N ALA A 102 -9.90 3.73 -8.04
CA ALA A 102 -11.04 4.62 -7.90
C ALA A 102 -11.67 4.93 -9.25
N HIS A 103 -10.86 5.09 -10.31
CA HIS A 103 -11.35 5.28 -11.67
C HIS A 103 -12.18 4.08 -12.10
N TYR A 104 -11.68 2.85 -11.99
CA TYR A 104 -12.43 1.66 -12.40
C TYR A 104 -13.66 1.34 -11.52
N GLY A 105 -13.87 2.07 -10.42
CA GLY A 105 -15.02 1.88 -9.54
C GLY A 105 -14.91 0.59 -8.74
N SER A 106 -13.70 0.31 -8.21
CA SER A 106 -13.42 -0.93 -7.48
C SER A 106 -14.40 -1.13 -6.33
N ARG A 107 -14.80 -2.39 -6.09
CA ARG A 107 -15.59 -2.73 -4.89
C ARG A 107 -14.78 -2.44 -3.64
N ARG A 108 -15.46 -2.06 -2.54
CA ARG A 108 -14.86 -1.77 -1.24
C ARG A 108 -13.89 -2.86 -0.78
N GLY A 109 -14.21 -4.13 -1.02
CA GLY A 109 -13.35 -5.27 -0.64
C GLY A 109 -11.97 -5.27 -1.31
N ALA A 110 -11.87 -4.89 -2.59
CA ALA A 110 -10.57 -4.81 -3.28
C ALA A 110 -9.69 -3.69 -2.73
N LEU A 111 -10.31 -2.54 -2.42
CA LEU A 111 -9.62 -1.42 -1.77
C LEU A 111 -9.13 -1.80 -0.36
N VAL A 112 -9.97 -2.50 0.42
CA VAL A 112 -9.60 -2.99 1.75
C VAL A 112 -8.38 -3.91 1.69
N LEU A 113 -8.31 -4.82 0.71
CA LEU A 113 -7.13 -5.69 0.54
C LEU A 113 -5.85 -4.89 0.26
N VAL A 114 -5.93 -3.88 -0.61
CA VAL A 114 -4.78 -3.01 -0.93
C VAL A 114 -4.35 -2.21 0.31
N LEU A 115 -5.30 -1.66 1.07
CA LEU A 115 -5.00 -0.89 2.27
C LEU A 115 -4.41 -1.76 3.39
N LEU A 116 -4.99 -2.93 3.65
CA LEU A 116 -4.46 -3.87 4.64
C LEU A 116 -3.06 -4.34 4.24
N GLY A 117 -2.87 -4.74 2.98
CA GLY A 117 -1.54 -5.11 2.49
C GLY A 117 -0.54 -3.96 2.62
N GLY A 118 -0.92 -2.74 2.23
CA GLY A 118 -0.06 -1.56 2.40
C GLY A 118 0.29 -1.23 3.85
N MET A 119 -0.62 -1.52 4.80
CA MET A 119 -0.41 -1.28 6.23
C MET A 119 0.51 -2.34 6.87
N TYR A 120 0.37 -3.62 6.50
CA TYR A 120 1.16 -4.71 7.08
C TYR A 120 2.53 -4.92 6.42
N LEU A 121 2.70 -4.46 5.17
CA LEU A 121 3.97 -4.53 4.46
C LEU A 121 5.14 -3.87 5.22
N PRO A 122 5.06 -2.60 5.70
CA PRO A 122 6.16 -1.99 6.45
C PRO A 122 6.50 -2.74 7.72
N PHE A 123 5.48 -3.25 8.43
CA PHE A 123 5.69 -4.01 9.66
C PHE A 123 6.46 -5.30 9.38
N GLY A 124 6.05 -6.06 8.36
CA GLY A 124 6.76 -7.28 7.97
C GLY A 124 8.21 -7.03 7.58
N VAL A 125 8.46 -6.01 6.75
CA VAL A 125 9.81 -5.66 6.28
C VAL A 125 10.69 -5.16 7.43
N ALA A 126 10.18 -4.28 8.30
CA ALA A 126 10.96 -3.73 9.41
C ALA A 126 11.42 -4.82 10.40
N VAL A 127 10.50 -5.71 10.82
CA VAL A 127 10.86 -6.79 11.76
C VAL A 127 11.86 -7.77 11.13
N THR A 128 11.76 -8.02 9.82
CA THR A 128 12.74 -8.85 9.11
C THR A 128 14.11 -8.18 9.05
N LEU A 129 14.19 -6.87 8.84
CA LEU A 129 15.45 -6.12 8.85
C LEU A 129 16.11 -6.11 10.22
N ASP A 130 15.35 -5.87 11.28
CA ASP A 130 15.84 -5.96 12.66
C ASP A 130 16.42 -7.35 12.95
N THR A 131 15.71 -8.39 12.50
CA THR A 131 16.17 -9.77 12.66
C THR A 131 17.43 -10.07 11.85
N ALA A 132 17.52 -9.58 10.62
CA ALA A 132 18.71 -9.73 9.78
C ALA A 132 19.92 -9.02 10.40
N THR A 133 19.73 -7.80 10.92
CA THR A 133 20.77 -7.03 11.59
C THR A 133 21.30 -7.76 12.82
N LEU A 134 20.42 -8.32 13.65
CA LEU A 134 20.84 -9.17 14.78
C LEU A 134 21.59 -10.42 14.32
N LEU A 135 21.17 -11.07 13.22
CA LEU A 135 21.88 -12.23 12.69
C LEU A 135 23.28 -11.92 12.19
N GLU A 136 23.46 -10.74 11.56
CA GLU A 136 24.74 -10.32 10.97
C GLU A 136 25.77 -9.88 12.01
N ARG A 137 25.37 -9.05 12.98
CA ARG A 137 26.30 -8.39 13.93
C ARG A 137 25.94 -8.54 15.41
N GLY A 138 24.87 -9.27 15.73
CA GLY A 138 24.44 -9.44 17.11
C GLY A 138 25.44 -10.24 17.93
N TYR A 139 25.55 -9.89 19.22
CA TYR A 139 26.40 -10.57 20.18
C TYR A 139 25.70 -10.69 21.53
N TRP A 140 26.17 -11.64 22.36
CA TRP A 140 25.69 -11.80 23.72
C TRP A 140 26.35 -10.79 24.63
N VAL A 141 25.55 -10.08 25.41
CA VAL A 141 26.00 -9.04 26.33
C VAL A 141 25.26 -9.18 27.67
N ASP A 142 26.02 -9.07 28.76
CA ASP A 142 25.49 -8.99 30.10
C ASP A 142 24.99 -7.56 30.36
N THR A 143 23.71 -7.44 30.67
CA THR A 143 23.05 -6.15 30.87
C THR A 143 22.34 -6.08 32.21
N VAL A 144 22.13 -4.86 32.70
CA VAL A 144 21.28 -4.56 33.84
C VAL A 144 20.05 -3.76 33.36
N VAL A 145 18.88 -4.11 33.88
CA VAL A 145 17.65 -3.36 33.63
C VAL A 145 17.73 -2.02 34.36
N VAL A 146 17.77 -0.91 33.63
CA VAL A 146 17.86 0.44 34.22
C VAL A 146 16.47 1.00 34.51
N SER A 147 15.54 0.80 33.59
CA SER A 147 14.19 1.29 33.73
C SER A 147 13.20 0.36 33.03
N ARG A 148 11.97 0.32 33.55
CA ARG A 148 10.83 -0.36 32.95
C ARG A 148 9.79 0.69 32.63
N THR A 149 9.41 0.79 31.36
CA THR A 149 8.34 1.67 30.91
C THR A 149 7.08 0.84 30.71
N GLU A 150 6.09 1.06 31.56
CA GLU A 150 4.76 0.50 31.37
C GLU A 150 3.98 1.38 30.39
N PRO A 151 3.35 0.81 29.35
CA PRO A 151 2.48 1.57 28.47
C PRO A 151 1.27 2.07 29.27
N SER A 152 0.84 3.31 29.03
CA SER A 152 -0.31 3.94 29.70
C SER A 152 -1.67 3.32 29.35
N GLY A 153 -1.69 2.17 28.66
CA GLY A 153 -2.87 1.52 28.12
C GLY A 153 -2.60 0.05 27.77
N ARG A 154 -3.17 -0.44 26.66
CA ARG A 154 -2.88 -1.80 26.18
C ARG A 154 -1.50 -1.85 25.51
N GLY A 155 -0.61 -2.69 26.01
CA GLY A 155 0.69 -2.95 25.40
C GLY A 155 1.55 -3.83 26.30
N THR A 156 2.68 -4.28 25.76
CA THR A 156 3.69 -5.00 26.53
C THR A 156 4.70 -4.00 27.12
N PRO A 157 5.18 -4.23 28.36
CA PRO A 157 6.18 -3.39 28.99
C PRO A 157 7.52 -3.46 28.23
N ASN A 158 8.21 -2.32 28.15
CA ASN A 158 9.54 -2.23 27.55
C ASN A 158 10.58 -1.93 28.64
N CYS A 159 11.72 -2.62 28.60
CA CYS A 159 12.84 -2.35 29.50
C CYS A 159 13.97 -1.65 28.75
N THR A 160 14.56 -0.63 29.36
CA THR A 160 15.85 -0.07 28.91
C THR A 160 16.97 -0.82 29.61
N LEU A 161 17.87 -1.38 28.83
CA LEU A 161 19.01 -2.16 29.29
C LEU A 161 20.29 -1.34 29.16
N ARG A 162 21.20 -1.51 30.10
CA ARG A 162 22.56 -0.97 30.04
C ARG A 162 23.56 -2.11 30.21
N GLU A 163 24.59 -2.13 29.38
CA GLU A 163 25.68 -3.11 29.48
C GLU A 163 26.44 -2.99 30.83
N LEU A 164 26.82 -4.14 31.39
CA LEU A 164 27.62 -4.21 32.62
C LEU A 164 29.10 -4.04 32.29
N GLY A 165 29.75 -3.04 32.88
CA GLY A 165 31.20 -2.84 32.75
C GLY A 165 31.65 -1.87 31.64
N GLY A 166 30.74 -1.10 31.04
CA GLY A 166 31.06 -0.04 30.09
C GLY A 166 29.93 1.00 29.92
N ASP A 167 30.27 2.17 29.41
CA ASP A 167 29.35 3.32 29.25
C ASP A 167 28.52 3.29 27.95
N SER A 168 28.74 2.34 27.04
CA SER A 168 28.45 2.59 25.61
C SER A 168 27.10 2.10 25.10
N LEU A 169 26.57 0.95 25.55
CA LEU A 169 25.39 0.36 24.94
C LEU A 169 24.13 0.54 25.80
N THR A 170 23.22 1.39 25.31
CA THR A 170 21.85 1.47 25.81
C THR A 170 20.93 0.87 24.75
N THR A 171 20.19 -0.19 25.11
CA THR A 171 19.25 -0.87 24.20
C THR A 171 17.91 -1.09 24.88
N THR A 172 16.91 -1.53 24.12
CA THR A 172 15.56 -1.81 24.62
C THR A 172 15.20 -3.27 24.43
N LEU A 173 14.56 -3.85 25.44
CA LEU A 173 13.95 -5.18 25.38
C LEU A 173 12.42 -5.05 25.43
N SER A 174 11.75 -5.49 24.37
CA SER A 174 10.29 -5.52 24.30
C SER A 174 9.72 -6.71 25.09
N ASN A 175 8.52 -6.56 25.64
CA ASN A 175 7.85 -7.61 26.43
C ASN A 175 8.69 -8.08 27.62
N CYS A 176 9.18 -7.11 28.39
CA CYS A 176 10.07 -7.34 29.51
C CYS A 176 9.30 -7.39 30.84
N ASP A 177 9.39 -8.52 31.53
CA ASP A 177 8.79 -8.73 32.86
C ASP A 177 9.78 -8.55 34.03
N HIS A 178 11.00 -8.12 33.73
CA HIS A 178 12.07 -7.90 34.70
C HIS A 178 11.97 -6.54 35.39
N ARG A 179 12.52 -6.44 36.60
CA ARG A 179 12.52 -5.23 37.42
C ARG A 179 13.83 -4.45 37.21
N PRO A 180 13.81 -3.13 37.43
CA PRO A 180 15.05 -2.35 37.50
C PRO A 180 16.03 -2.95 38.51
N GLY A 181 17.29 -3.12 38.10
CA GLY A 181 18.34 -3.79 38.87
C GLY A 181 18.56 -5.27 38.52
N ASP A 182 17.63 -5.91 37.81
CA ASP A 182 17.81 -7.30 37.37
C ASP A 182 18.92 -7.40 36.31
N HIS A 183 19.71 -8.47 36.39
CA HIS A 183 20.76 -8.79 35.42
C HIS A 183 20.23 -9.76 34.37
N LEU A 184 20.51 -9.48 33.10
CA LEU A 184 20.04 -10.25 31.95
C LEU A 184 21.14 -10.43 30.93
N LEU A 185 21.35 -11.68 30.50
CA LEU A 185 22.15 -11.99 29.31
C LEU A 185 21.23 -11.87 28.09
N VAL A 186 21.52 -10.91 27.21
CA VAL A 186 20.70 -10.64 26.02
C VAL A 186 21.54 -10.65 24.76
N PHE A 187 20.90 -10.93 23.64
CA PHE A 187 21.49 -10.84 22.32
C PHE A 187 21.16 -9.48 21.72
N ALA A 188 22.17 -8.62 21.58
CA ALA A 188 21.98 -7.20 21.24
C ALA A 188 22.81 -6.80 20.02
N ASP A 189 22.35 -5.73 19.38
CA ASP A 189 23.07 -5.01 18.33
C ASP A 189 24.10 -4.05 18.98
N PRO A 190 25.40 -4.12 18.63
CA PRO A 190 26.44 -3.26 19.20
C PRO A 190 26.25 -1.77 18.93
N THR A 191 25.46 -1.42 17.91
CA THR A 191 25.16 -0.02 17.57
C THR A 191 23.92 0.52 18.30
N GLY A 192 23.13 -0.36 18.93
CA GLY A 192 21.86 0.00 19.56
C GLY A 192 20.73 0.37 18.58
N GLU A 193 20.93 0.22 17.26
CA GLU A 193 19.89 0.51 16.25
C GLU A 193 18.71 -0.46 16.34
N THR A 194 18.99 -1.72 16.72
CA THR A 194 17.98 -2.77 16.91
C THR A 194 17.80 -3.12 18.39
N GLY A 195 16.56 -3.34 18.81
CA GLY A 195 16.24 -3.80 20.15
C GLY A 195 16.82 -5.19 20.46
N ALA A 196 17.26 -5.38 21.70
CA ALA A 196 17.82 -6.65 22.17
C ALA A 196 16.74 -7.75 22.27
N ARG A 197 17.20 -9.01 22.25
CA ARG A 197 16.34 -10.21 22.43
C ARG A 197 16.91 -11.14 23.48
N LEU A 198 16.03 -11.89 24.15
CA LEU A 198 16.42 -12.92 25.12
C LEU A 198 17.03 -14.17 24.45
N SER A 199 16.84 -14.32 23.14
CA SER A 199 17.36 -15.43 22.35
C SER A 199 17.96 -14.96 21.04
N ARG A 200 19.01 -15.65 20.60
CA ARG A 200 19.58 -15.47 19.27
C ARG A 200 18.55 -15.91 18.22
N PRO A 201 18.23 -15.09 17.21
CA PRO A 201 17.39 -15.53 16.10
C PRO A 201 18.01 -16.74 15.40
N SER A 202 17.20 -17.77 15.11
CA SER A 202 17.66 -18.99 14.44
C SER A 202 17.64 -18.90 12.90
N GLY A 203 17.00 -17.86 12.35
CA GLY A 203 16.87 -17.65 10.92
C GLY A 203 16.05 -16.41 10.59
N LEU A 204 15.63 -16.30 9.33
CA LEU A 204 14.78 -15.19 8.88
C LEU A 204 13.43 -15.22 9.60
N SER A 205 12.94 -14.03 9.92
CA SER A 205 11.77 -13.85 10.77
C SER A 205 10.49 -14.33 10.07
N PRO A 206 9.51 -14.93 10.78
CA PRO A 206 8.22 -15.32 10.19
C PRO A 206 7.46 -14.12 9.61
N GLU A 207 7.75 -12.91 10.07
CA GLU A 207 7.20 -11.65 9.54
C GLU A 207 7.63 -11.37 8.09
N ARG A 208 8.67 -12.05 7.58
CA ARG A 208 8.98 -12.08 6.15
C ARG A 208 7.81 -12.63 5.34
N GLU A 209 7.14 -13.68 5.84
CA GLU A 209 5.96 -14.24 5.19
C GLU A 209 4.81 -13.24 5.19
N LEU A 210 4.66 -12.47 6.27
CA LEU A 210 3.67 -11.38 6.34
C LEU A 210 3.94 -10.30 5.29
N ALA A 211 5.21 -9.94 5.03
CA ALA A 211 5.56 -9.00 3.96
C ALA A 211 5.19 -9.55 2.57
N VAL A 212 5.48 -10.84 2.32
CA VAL A 212 5.10 -11.54 1.06
C VAL A 212 3.58 -11.60 0.89
N LEU A 213 2.86 -11.97 1.94
CA LEU A 213 1.39 -12.02 1.94
C LEU A 213 0.79 -10.63 1.72
N SER A 214 1.41 -9.58 2.27
CA SER A 214 1.01 -8.19 2.07
C SER A 214 1.20 -7.75 0.61
N ALA A 215 2.34 -8.06 0.00
CA ALA A 215 2.60 -7.83 -1.43
C ALA A 215 1.59 -8.58 -2.32
N ALA A 216 1.29 -9.84 -1.99
CA ALA A 216 0.27 -10.62 -2.66
C ALA A 216 -1.13 -10.00 -2.51
N ALA A 217 -1.50 -9.54 -1.31
CA ALA A 217 -2.78 -8.89 -1.05
C ALA A 217 -2.96 -7.59 -1.85
N ILE A 218 -1.91 -6.76 -1.96
CA ILE A 218 -1.90 -5.56 -2.80
C ILE A 218 -2.14 -5.93 -4.27
N THR A 219 -1.41 -6.94 -4.78
CA THR A 219 -1.50 -7.38 -6.18
C THR A 219 -2.88 -7.98 -6.50
N VAL A 220 -3.39 -8.87 -5.63
CA VAL A 220 -4.71 -9.49 -5.78
C VAL A 220 -5.82 -8.46 -5.65
N GLY A 221 -5.68 -7.50 -4.72
CA GLY A 221 -6.60 -6.38 -4.56
C GLY A 221 -6.66 -5.53 -5.83
N ALA A 222 -5.51 -5.16 -6.39
CA ALA A 222 -5.41 -4.40 -7.64
C ALA A 222 -6.05 -5.15 -8.82
N TRP A 223 -5.72 -6.44 -8.97
CA TRP A 223 -6.28 -7.30 -10.01
C TRP A 223 -7.79 -7.48 -9.89
N LYS A 224 -8.31 -7.85 -8.72
CA LYS A 224 -9.75 -8.00 -8.50
C LYS A 224 -10.49 -6.67 -8.68
N GLY A 225 -9.91 -5.57 -8.19
CA GLY A 225 -10.47 -4.23 -8.33
C GLY A 225 -10.67 -3.83 -9.80
N THR A 226 -9.63 -4.03 -10.61
CA THR A 226 -9.68 -3.71 -12.04
C THR A 226 -10.56 -4.65 -12.85
N VAL A 227 -10.51 -5.97 -12.62
CA VAL A 227 -11.38 -6.93 -13.32
C VAL A 227 -12.86 -6.66 -13.03
N THR A 228 -13.22 -6.45 -11.76
CA THR A 228 -14.62 -6.18 -11.38
C THR A 228 -15.10 -4.84 -11.91
N GLY A 229 -14.26 -3.81 -11.86
CA GLY A 229 -14.54 -2.49 -12.45
C GLY A 229 -14.72 -2.54 -13.96
N TYR A 230 -13.82 -3.22 -14.67
CA TYR A 230 -13.90 -3.43 -16.11
C TYR A 230 -15.18 -4.15 -16.52
N ARG A 231 -15.49 -5.30 -15.88
CA ARG A 231 -16.72 -6.06 -16.19
C ARG A 231 -17.97 -5.23 -15.98
N ARG A 232 -18.03 -4.42 -14.92
CA ARG A 232 -19.16 -3.54 -14.64
C ARG A 232 -19.30 -2.44 -15.70
N ARG A 233 -18.19 -1.80 -16.10
CA ARG A 233 -18.19 -0.81 -17.19
C ARG A 233 -18.61 -1.43 -18.53
N LYS A 234 -18.14 -2.65 -18.81
CA LYS A 234 -18.58 -3.42 -19.99
C LYS A 234 -20.08 -3.65 -19.99
N ALA A 235 -20.64 -4.11 -18.86
CA ALA A 235 -22.07 -4.37 -18.72
C ALA A 235 -22.94 -3.10 -18.87
N LEU A 236 -22.39 -1.94 -18.53
CA LEU A 236 -23.06 -0.63 -18.69
C LEU A 236 -22.83 0.00 -20.08
N GLY A 237 -22.11 -0.66 -20.98
CA GLY A 237 -21.76 -0.09 -22.29
C GLY A 237 -20.89 1.18 -22.18
N LEU A 238 -20.06 1.26 -21.15
CA LEU A 238 -19.14 2.39 -20.89
C LEU A 238 -17.70 2.11 -21.38
N LEU A 239 -17.52 1.09 -22.23
CA LEU A 239 -16.24 0.74 -22.85
C LEU A 239 -16.35 0.87 -24.37
N GLY A 240 -15.21 1.05 -25.04
CA GLY A 240 -15.14 1.26 -26.49
C GLY A 240 -14.89 2.72 -26.89
N ALA A 241 -14.60 2.93 -28.17
CA ALA A 241 -14.24 4.25 -28.71
C ALA A 241 -15.34 5.29 -28.52
N GLU A 242 -16.60 4.89 -28.73
CA GLU A 242 -17.79 5.74 -28.55
C GLU A 242 -17.94 6.24 -27.11
N ALA A 243 -17.64 5.38 -26.12
CA ALA A 243 -17.68 5.77 -24.71
C ALA A 243 -16.60 6.80 -24.38
N GLY A 244 -15.42 6.71 -25.00
CA GLY A 244 -14.35 7.70 -24.84
C GLY A 244 -14.71 9.07 -25.43
N GLU A 245 -15.44 9.11 -26.55
CA GLU A 245 -15.93 10.35 -27.16
C GLU A 245 -17.07 10.99 -26.35
N ALA A 246 -17.97 10.17 -25.81
CA ALA A 246 -19.00 10.61 -24.88
C ALA A 246 -18.40 11.18 -23.59
N GLU A 247 -17.34 10.56 -23.05
CA GLU A 247 -16.64 11.05 -21.85
C GLU A 247 -15.97 12.41 -22.08
N LEU A 248 -15.32 12.60 -23.24
CA LEU A 248 -14.74 13.89 -23.64
C LEU A 248 -15.80 14.98 -23.78
N SER A 249 -16.96 14.64 -24.34
CA SER A 249 -18.08 15.56 -24.54
C SER A 249 -18.73 15.93 -23.20
N TYR A 250 -18.91 14.95 -22.31
CA TYR A 250 -19.42 15.17 -20.96
C TYR A 250 -18.51 16.10 -20.14
N GLY A 251 -17.19 15.97 -20.27
CA GLY A 251 -16.22 16.81 -19.56
C GLY A 251 -16.17 18.28 -20.01
N ARG A 252 -16.69 18.61 -21.19
CA ARG A 252 -16.68 19.98 -21.74
C ARG A 252 -17.92 20.81 -21.41
N VAL A 253 -19.02 20.19 -20.96
CA VAL A 253 -20.23 20.95 -20.62
C VAL A 253 -19.92 21.85 -19.43
N PRO A 254 -19.94 23.20 -19.59
CA PRO A 254 -19.76 24.11 -18.48
C PRO A 254 -20.78 23.77 -17.40
N ARG A 255 -20.37 23.77 -16.13
CA ARG A 255 -21.36 23.70 -15.05
C ARG A 255 -22.29 24.89 -15.23
N ASP A 256 -23.58 24.62 -15.36
CA ASP A 256 -24.57 25.68 -15.29
C ASP A 256 -24.38 26.38 -13.94
N PRO A 257 -24.05 27.69 -13.92
CA PRO A 257 -23.76 28.41 -12.68
C PRO A 257 -25.00 28.58 -11.80
N GLY A 258 -26.18 28.14 -12.25
CA GLY A 258 -27.46 28.34 -11.58
C GLY A 258 -28.06 27.15 -10.83
N THR A 259 -27.31 26.07 -10.56
CA THR A 259 -27.81 24.99 -9.68
C THR A 259 -27.18 25.11 -8.28
N PRO A 260 -27.98 25.43 -7.23
CA PRO A 260 -27.49 25.66 -5.86
C PRO A 260 -26.96 24.38 -5.18
#